data_AF-A0A6P1DKE7-F1
#
_entry.id   AF-A0A6P1DKE7-F1
#
_cell.length_a   1.000
_cell.length_b   1.000
_cell.length_c   1.000
_cell.angle_alpha   90.00
_cell.angle_beta   90.00
_cell.angle_gamma   90.00
#
_symmetry.space_group_name_H-M   'P 1'
#
loop_
_entity.id
_entity.type
_entity.pdbx_description
1 polymer ?
#
loop_
_entity_poly.entity_id
_entity_poly.type
_entity_poly.pdbx_seq_one_letter_code
_entity_poly.pdbx_strand_id
1 'polypeptide(L)'
;NLVLIAILLYVAAFAISLGPVMWTMLSEIFPANVKGIAISIVGFFNSLVSYTVTQFFPWELTNLGPTVTFAIYAGMAVLSVLFVYKYVIETKGKTLEEVEELLIRS
;
A
#
# COMPACT_ATOMS: atom_id res chain seq x y z
N ASN A 1 5.40 4.40 -26.13
CA ASN A 1 6.57 4.52 -25.23
C ASN A 1 6.31 5.25 -23.92
N LEU A 2 5.51 6.33 -23.88
CA LEU A 2 5.25 7.06 -22.62
C LEU A 2 4.60 6.19 -21.53
N VAL A 3 3.57 5.41 -21.88
CA VAL A 3 2.86 4.52 -20.93
C VAL A 3 3.79 3.47 -20.34
N LEU A 4 4.65 2.85 -21.15
CA LEU A 4 5.61 1.86 -20.69
C LEU A 4 6.62 2.46 -19.70
N ILE A 5 7.17 3.64 -20.02
CA ILE A 5 8.10 4.35 -19.13
C ILE A 5 7.41 4.73 -17.81
N ALA A 6 6.16 5.21 -17.87
CA ALA A 6 5.39 5.55 -16.69
C ALA A 6 5.14 4.33 -15.79
N ILE A 7 4.80 3.17 -16.37
CA ILE A 7 4.63 1.91 -15.62
C ILE A 7 5.96 1.48 -14.97
N LEU A 8 7.07 1.55 -15.70
CA LEU A 8 8.39 1.17 -15.16
C LEU A 8 8.82 2.07 -14.00
N LEU A 9 8.63 3.39 -14.12
CA LEU A 9 8.90 4.33 -13.04
C LEU A 9 7.99 4.08 -11.83
N TYR A 10 6.72 3.79 -12.06
CA TYR A 10 5.78 3.42 -11.00
C TYR A 10 6.24 2.16 -10.26
N VAL A 11 6.60 1.10 -10.99
CA VAL A 11 7.08 -0.17 -10.39
C VAL A 11 8.38 0.05 -9.61
N ALA A 12 9.33 0.84 -10.14
CA ALA A 12 10.57 1.17 -9.45
C ALA A 12 10.31 1.97 -8.16
N ALA A 13 9.44 2.99 -8.21
CA ALA A 13 9.07 3.77 -7.05
C ALA A 13 8.34 2.92 -5.99
N PHE A 14 7.44 2.03 -6.41
CA PHE A 14 6.73 1.11 -5.52
C PHE A 14 7.67 0.12 -4.84
N ALA A 15 8.64 -0.43 -5.58
CA ALA A 15 9.62 -1.38 -5.07
C ALA A 15 10.55 -0.77 -4.00
N ILE A 16 10.80 0.54 -4.06
CA ILE A 16 11.64 1.25 -3.08
C ILE A 16 10.83 1.74 -1.87
N SER A 17 9.54 2.03 -2.05
CA SER A 17 8.70 2.64 -1.02
C SER A 17 7.67 1.66 -0.45
N LEU A 18 6.45 1.71 -0.97
CA LEU A 18 5.25 1.11 -0.37
C LEU A 18 5.34 -0.40 -0.19
N GLY A 19 6.05 -1.11 -1.07
CA GLY A 19 6.24 -2.55 -0.95
C GLY A 19 6.98 -2.92 0.34
N PRO A 20 8.31 -2.67 0.44
CA PRO A 20 9.08 -3.06 1.62
C PRO A 20 8.67 -2.30 2.89
N VAL A 21 8.42 -0.98 2.78
CA VAL A 21 8.18 -0.12 3.95
C VAL A 21 6.91 -0.54 4.70
N MET A 22 5.84 -0.90 3.99
CA MET A 22 4.60 -1.35 4.65
C MET A 22 4.86 -2.60 5.49
N TRP A 23 5.54 -3.61 4.94
CA TRP A 23 5.82 -4.85 5.66
C TRP A 23 6.79 -4.66 6.81
N THR A 24 7.78 -3.78 6.65
CA THR A 24 8.70 -3.40 7.74
C THR A 24 7.95 -2.70 8.87
N MET A 25 7.13 -1.68 8.59
CA MET A 25 6.35 -0.98 9.62
C MET A 25 5.40 -1.91 10.36
N LEU A 26 4.71 -2.83 9.67
CA LEU A 26 3.86 -3.82 10.32
C LEU A 26 4.65 -4.69 11.31
N SER A 27 5.89 -5.04 10.97
CA SER A 27 6.76 -5.80 11.86
C SER A 27 7.28 -4.99 13.05
N GLU A 28 7.30 -3.66 12.96
CA GLU A 28 7.73 -2.73 14.02
C GLU A 28 6.58 -2.32 14.93
N ILE A 29 5.35 -2.25 14.41
CA ILE A 29 4.15 -1.81 15.15
C ILE A 29 3.58 -2.93 16.02
N PHE A 30 3.56 -4.17 15.53
CA PHE A 30 2.88 -5.26 16.24
C PHE A 30 3.80 -5.98 17.25
N PRO A 31 3.35 -6.18 18.50
CA PRO A 31 4.11 -6.96 19.47
C PRO A 31 4.19 -8.43 19.06
N ALA A 32 5.28 -9.10 19.48
CA ALA A 32 5.67 -10.42 18.98
C ALA A 32 4.59 -11.51 19.15
N ASN A 33 3.75 -11.39 20.17
CA ASN A 33 2.66 -12.31 20.49
C ASN A 33 1.48 -12.27 19.50
N VAL A 34 1.21 -11.13 18.85
CA VAL A 34 0.08 -10.98 17.90
C VAL A 34 0.54 -10.75 16.45
N LYS A 35 1.82 -10.45 16.25
CA LYS A 35 2.42 -10.14 14.95
C LYS A 35 2.08 -11.14 13.86
N GLY A 36 2.15 -12.44 14.16
CA GLY A 36 1.84 -13.49 13.18
C GLY A 36 0.39 -13.44 12.67
N ILE A 37 -0.58 -13.23 13.57
CA ILE A 37 -1.99 -13.12 13.20
C ILE A 37 -2.26 -11.82 12.46
N ALA A 38 -1.69 -10.70 12.94
CA ALA A 38 -1.85 -9.39 12.32
C ALA A 38 -1.32 -9.37 10.87
N ILE A 39 -0.11 -9.88 10.64
CA ILE A 39 0.49 -9.98 9.30
C ILE A 39 -0.36 -10.89 8.40
N SER A 40 -0.90 -11.99 8.94
CA SER A 40 -1.74 -12.92 8.17
C SER A 40 -3.04 -12.26 7.69
N ILE A 41 -3.70 -11.48 8.57
CA ILE A 41 -4.91 -10.73 8.22
C ILE A 41 -4.60 -9.68 7.15
N VAL A 42 -3.52 -8.91 7.32
CA VAL A 42 -3.09 -7.91 6.32
C VAL A 42 -2.76 -8.58 4.99
N GLY A 43 -2.04 -9.70 5.01
CA GLY A 43 -1.72 -10.49 3.81
C GLY A 43 -2.97 -11.01 3.10
N PHE A 44 -3.98 -11.45 3.85
CA PHE A 44 -5.26 -11.88 3.30
C PHE A 44 -5.97 -10.73 2.58
N PHE A 45 -6.12 -9.57 3.21
CA PHE A 45 -6.76 -8.41 2.59
C PHE A 45 -5.96 -7.91 1.37
N ASN A 46 -4.63 -7.85 1.47
CA ASN A 46 -3.77 -7.48 0.34
C ASN A 46 -3.97 -8.41 -0.85
N SER A 47 -4.06 -9.72 -0.60
CA SER A 47 -4.28 -10.73 -1.63
C SER A 47 -5.69 -10.63 -2.22
N LEU A 48 -6.70 -10.38 -1.38
CA LEU A 48 -8.10 -10.21 -1.80
C LEU A 48 -8.26 -8.98 -2.71
N VAL A 49 -7.65 -7.85 -2.34
CA VAL A 49 -7.65 -6.64 -3.16
C VAL A 49 -6.92 -6.89 -4.47
N SER A 50 -5.75 -7.52 -4.43
CA SER A 50 -4.97 -7.86 -5.64
C SER A 50 -5.75 -8.78 -6.58
N TYR A 51 -6.44 -9.79 -6.04
CA TYR A 51 -7.30 -10.68 -6.80
C TYR A 51 -8.46 -9.91 -7.46
N THR A 52 -9.13 -9.06 -6.68
CA THR A 52 -10.23 -8.21 -7.15
C THR A 52 -9.77 -7.33 -8.31
N VAL A 53 -8.72 -6.53 -8.13
CA VAL A 53 -8.17 -5.68 -9.20
C VAL A 53 -7.83 -6.49 -10.44
N THR A 54 -7.19 -7.65 -10.28
CA THR A 54 -6.83 -8.53 -11.42
C THR A 54 -8.07 -9.01 -12.20
N GLN A 55 -9.19 -9.29 -11.52
CA GLN A 55 -10.43 -9.72 -12.18
C GLN A 55 -11.19 -8.56 -12.84
N PHE A 56 -11.22 -7.39 -12.20
CA PHE A 56 -11.98 -6.23 -12.70
C PHE A 56 -11.24 -5.46 -13.80
N PHE A 57 -9.90 -5.44 -13.77
CA PHE A 57 -9.08 -4.66 -14.72
C PHE A 57 -9.36 -4.97 -16.21
N PRO A 58 -9.50 -6.24 -16.67
CA PRO A 58 -9.83 -6.52 -18.07
C PRO A 58 -11.20 -5.99 -18.48
N TRP A 59 -12.18 -6.04 -17.56
CA TRP A 59 -13.52 -5.50 -17.80
C TRP A 59 -13.49 -3.97 -17.91
N GLU A 60 -12.78 -3.30 -17.01
CA GLU A 60 -12.57 -1.84 -17.08
C GLU A 60 -11.89 -1.45 -18.38
N LEU A 61 -10.82 -2.15 -18.76
CA LEU A 61 -10.05 -1.85 -19.97
C LEU A 61 -10.90 -1.99 -21.25
N THR A 62 -11.80 -2.97 -21.28
CA THR A 62 -12.67 -3.23 -22.44
C THR A 62 -13.83 -2.25 -22.53
N ASN A 63 -14.44 -1.87 -21.40
CA ASN A 63 -15.66 -1.05 -21.38
C ASN A 63 -15.40 0.45 -21.21
N LEU A 64 -14.40 0.82 -20.41
CA LEU A 64 -14.05 2.22 -20.11
C LEU A 64 -12.89 2.72 -20.98
N GLY A 65 -12.11 1.80 -21.54
CA GLY A 65 -10.93 2.10 -22.34
C GLY A 65 -9.70 2.46 -21.47
N PRO A 66 -8.49 2.37 -22.04
CA PRO A 66 -7.25 2.48 -21.29
C PRO A 66 -7.09 3.80 -20.54
N THR A 67 -7.47 4.92 -21.17
CA THR A 67 -7.28 6.25 -20.57
C THR A 67 -8.06 6.40 -19.27
N VAL A 68 -9.33 5.99 -19.25
CA VAL A 68 -10.19 6.10 -18.06
C VAL A 68 -9.75 5.11 -16.98
N THR A 69 -9.46 3.87 -17.36
CA THR A 69 -8.96 2.84 -16.44
C THR A 69 -7.70 3.31 -15.72
N PHE A 70 -6.66 3.74 -16.45
CA PHE A 70 -5.43 4.22 -15.83
C PHE A 70 -5.62 5.50 -15.01
N ALA A 71 -6.54 6.39 -15.41
CA ALA A 71 -6.86 7.58 -14.62
C ALA A 71 -7.50 7.24 -13.26
N ILE A 72 -8.34 6.21 -13.19
CA ILE A 72 -8.93 5.72 -11.93
C ILE A 72 -7.81 5.22 -10.99
N TYR A 73 -6.92 4.35 -11.46
CA TYR A 73 -5.80 3.84 -10.65
C TYR A 73 -4.82 4.96 -10.25
N ALA A 74 -4.59 5.94 -11.13
CA ALA A 74 -3.78 7.11 -10.79
C ALA A 74 -4.42 7.96 -9.68
N GLY A 75 -5.74 8.18 -9.74
CA GLY A 75 -6.49 8.86 -8.69
C GLY A 75 -6.44 8.10 -7.36
N MET A 76 -6.61 6.78 -7.39
CA MET A 76 -6.46 5.93 -6.20
C MET A 76 -5.04 6.00 -5.63
N ALA A 77 -4.01 6.03 -6.46
CA ALA A 77 -2.63 6.16 -6.00
C ALA A 77 -2.40 7.49 -5.27
N VAL A 78 -2.94 8.61 -5.78
CA VAL A 78 -2.87 9.91 -5.10
C VAL A 78 -3.59 9.88 -3.75
N LEU A 79 -4.79 9.29 -3.70
CA LEU A 79 -5.53 9.13 -2.44
C LEU A 79 -4.75 8.28 -1.43
N SER A 80 -4.12 7.19 -1.87
CA SER A 80 -3.26 6.37 -1.02
C SER A 80 -2.06 7.15 -0.46
N VAL A 81 -1.42 7.99 -1.27
CA VAL A 81 -0.32 8.86 -0.81
C VAL A 81 -0.81 9.86 0.24
N LEU A 82 -1.96 10.49 0.02
CA LEU A 82 -2.56 11.41 1.00
C LEU A 82 -2.94 10.71 2.30
N PHE A 83 -3.47 9.48 2.20
CA PHE A 83 -3.79 8.67 3.37
C PHE A 83 -2.53 8.32 4.17
N VAL A 84 -1.47 7.85 3.50
CA VAL A 84 -0.19 7.55 4.14
C VAL A 84 0.39 8.80 4.81
N TYR A 85 0.44 9.91 4.10
CA TYR A 85 0.96 11.17 4.63
C TYR A 85 0.23 11.65 5.89
N LYS A 86 -1.09 11.39 6.00
CA LYS A 86 -1.90 11.88 7.11
C LYS A 86 -2.01 10.91 8.29
N TYR A 87 -2.09 9.61 8.03
CA TYR A 87 -2.45 8.61 9.04
C TYR A 87 -1.32 7.67 9.42
N VAL A 88 -0.28 7.54 8.60
CA VAL A 88 0.85 6.67 8.91
C VAL A 88 1.86 7.44 9.74
N ILE A 89 2.15 6.95 10.93
CA ILE A 89 3.20 7.47 11.81
C ILE A 89 4.57 6.97 11.36
N GLU A 90 5.60 7.78 11.56
CA GLU A 90 6.99 7.38 11.28
C GLU A 90 7.52 6.49 12.42
N THR A 91 7.81 5.23 12.11
CA THR A 91 8.32 4.22 13.07
C THR A 91 9.84 4.10 13.05
N LYS A 92 10.52 4.70 12.07
CA LYS A 92 11.97 4.54 11.87
C LYS A 92 12.78 5.01 13.08
N GLY A 93 13.58 4.10 13.62
CA GLY A 93 14.53 4.40 14.70
C GLY A 93 13.89 4.58 16.07
N LYS A 94 12.62 4.20 16.24
CA LYS A 94 11.88 4.26 17.50
C LYS A 94 11.83 2.90 18.18
N THR A 95 11.75 2.88 19.50
CA THR A 95 11.46 1.65 20.25
C THR A 95 9.98 1.28 20.12
N LEU A 96 9.64 0.01 20.42
CA LEU A 96 8.25 -0.45 20.40
C LEU A 96 7.36 0.36 21.35
N GLU A 97 7.90 0.73 22.52
CA GLU A 97 7.22 1.56 23.53
C GLU A 97 6.95 2.98 23.01
N GLU A 98 7.90 3.59 22.30
CA GLU A 98 7.72 4.91 21.69
C GLU A 98 6.68 4.88 20.55
N VAL A 99 6.63 3.80 19.78
CA VAL A 99 5.60 3.59 18.74
C VAL A 99 4.22 3.42 19.37
N GLU A 100 4.11 2.70 20.49
CA GLU A 100 2.86 2.53 21.23
C GLU A 100 2.38 3.86 21.81
N GLU A 101 3.26 4.69 22.37
CA GLU A 101 2.90 6.03 22.86
C GLU A 101 2.43 6.96 21.73
N LEU A 102 3.04 6.86 20.54
CA LEU A 102 2.62 7.62 19.35
C LEU A 102 1.23 7.19 18.86
N LEU A 103 0.91 5.90 18.91
CA LEU A 103 -0.40 5.37 18.52
C LEU A 103 -1.50 5.76 19.52
N ILE A 104 -1.18 5.87 20.80
CA ILE A 104 -2.14 6.29 21.85
C ILE A 104 -2.39 7.80 21.80
N ARG A 105 -1.42 8.61 21.35
CA ARG A 105 -1.52 10.08 21.26
C ARG A 105 -2.07 10.61 19.93
N SER A 106 -2.19 9.80 18.88
CA SER A 106 -2.71 10.20 17.56
C SER A 106 -4.22 10.02 17.44
#